data_AF-A0A371K3H4-F1
#
_entry.id   AF-A0A371K3H4-F1
#
_cell.length_a   1.000
_cell.length_b   1.000
_cell.length_c   1.000
_cell.angle_alpha   90.00
_cell.angle_beta   90.00
_cell.angle_gamma   90.00
#
_symmetry.space_group_name_H-M   'P 1'
#
loop_
_entity.id
_entity.type
_entity.pdbx_description
1 polymer ?
#
loop_
_entity_poly.entity_id
_entity_poly.type
_entity_poly.pdbx_seq_one_letter_code
_entity_poly.pdbx_strand_id
1 'polypeptide(L)'
;MSDVLNMAAGHYAVVSAMITPAFFLTATASLLVSSNNRLARVVDRMRQQLKLLEETPGDEARAYLEARIIQHRRRVRLILTCLQLLYAAMSAFVATSLSIGIDQFSDYRLHGVPTALAMLGVLLVLAASINLGREARMSVTMLDAELKREFDRDGRKLPVE
;
A
#
# COMPACT_ATOMS: atom_id res chain seq x y z
N MET A 1 -23.72 -39.05 -21.05
CA MET A 1 -22.45 -39.22 -20.30
C MET A 1 -21.43 -38.15 -20.69
N SER A 2 -21.20 -37.92 -21.99
CA SER A 2 -20.34 -36.84 -22.51
C SER A 2 -20.71 -35.44 -22.01
N ASP A 3 -22.00 -35.08 -21.98
CA ASP A 3 -22.44 -33.74 -21.53
C ASP A 3 -22.19 -33.49 -20.04
N VAL A 4 -22.31 -34.53 -19.20
CA VAL A 4 -22.05 -34.45 -17.75
C VAL A 4 -20.56 -34.25 -17.49
N LEU A 5 -19.70 -34.93 -18.25
CA LEU A 5 -18.24 -34.76 -18.19
C LEU A 5 -17.83 -33.36 -18.66
N ASN A 6 -18.46 -32.83 -19.71
CA ASN A 6 -18.16 -31.49 -20.24
C ASN A 6 -18.62 -30.38 -19.28
N MET A 7 -19.78 -30.55 -18.64
CA MET A 7 -20.29 -29.62 -17.63
C MET A 7 -19.45 -29.62 -16.35
N ALA A 8 -18.97 -30.79 -15.92
CA ALA A 8 -18.03 -30.89 -14.80
C ALA A 8 -16.72 -30.19 -15.14
N ALA A 9 -16.15 -30.44 -16.33
CA ALA A 9 -14.93 -29.79 -16.80
C ALA A 9 -15.05 -28.25 -16.83
N GLY A 10 -16.19 -27.72 -17.28
CA GLY A 10 -16.47 -26.27 -17.27
C GLY A 10 -16.50 -25.67 -15.86
N HIS A 11 -17.14 -26.32 -14.89
CA HIS A 11 -17.14 -25.85 -13.50
C HIS A 11 -15.74 -25.82 -12.88
N TYR A 12 -14.93 -26.87 -13.09
CA TYR A 12 -13.56 -26.90 -12.57
C TYR A 12 -12.66 -25.84 -13.23
N ALA A 13 -12.87 -25.55 -14.52
CA ALA A 13 -12.13 -24.51 -15.23
C ALA A 13 -12.37 -23.11 -14.64
N VAL A 14 -13.61 -22.77 -14.30
CA VAL A 14 -13.96 -21.48 -13.66
C VAL A 14 -13.33 -21.35 -12.28
N VAL A 15 -13.47 -22.38 -11.44
CA VAL A 15 -12.87 -22.37 -10.11
C VAL A 15 -11.34 -22.26 -10.20
N SER A 16 -10.72 -22.92 -11.17
CA SER A 16 -9.28 -22.80 -11.44
C SER A 16 -8.88 -21.40 -11.91
N ALA A 17 -9.66 -20.77 -12.79
CA ALA A 17 -9.41 -19.41 -13.27
C ALA A 17 -9.51 -18.35 -12.15
N MET A 18 -10.31 -18.61 -11.10
CA MET A 18 -10.42 -17.73 -9.93
C MET A 18 -9.22 -17.83 -8.97
N ILE A 19 -8.34 -18.84 -9.12
CA ILE A 19 -7.16 -19.01 -8.28
C ILE A 19 -6.18 -17.84 -8.47
N THR A 20 -5.95 -17.40 -9.71
CA THR A 20 -5.03 -16.31 -10.01
C THR A 20 -5.40 -14.99 -9.32
N PRO A 21 -6.63 -14.43 -9.49
CA PRO A 21 -7.00 -13.21 -8.79
C PRO A 21 -7.02 -13.39 -7.26
N ALA A 22 -7.28 -14.60 -6.74
CA ALA A 22 -7.20 -14.88 -5.30
C ALA A 22 -5.76 -14.78 -4.76
N PHE A 23 -4.76 -15.30 -5.48
CA PHE A 23 -3.35 -15.15 -5.10
C PHE A 23 -2.91 -13.68 -5.10
N PHE A 24 -3.31 -12.91 -6.11
CA PHE A 24 -3.04 -11.47 -6.17
C PHE A 24 -3.73 -10.71 -5.03
N LEU A 25 -4.94 -11.11 -4.63
CA LEU A 25 -5.65 -10.54 -3.48
C LEU A 25 -4.84 -10.73 -2.19
N THR A 26 -4.34 -11.96 -1.94
CA THR A 26 -3.52 -12.27 -0.77
C THR A 26 -2.23 -11.44 -0.74
N ALA A 27 -1.52 -11.35 -1.86
CA ALA A 27 -0.33 -10.53 -1.97
C ALA A 27 -0.63 -9.04 -1.71
N THR A 28 -1.72 -8.53 -2.27
CA THR A 28 -2.20 -7.15 -2.08
C THR A 28 -2.57 -6.89 -0.62
N ALA A 29 -3.22 -7.85 0.04
CA ALA A 29 -3.58 -7.75 1.46
C ALA A 29 -2.34 -7.67 2.36
N SER A 30 -1.30 -8.48 2.10
CA SER A 30 -0.03 -8.38 2.83
C SER A 30 0.64 -7.02 2.65
N LEU A 31 0.62 -6.47 1.43
CA LEU A 31 1.14 -5.12 1.17
C LEU A 31 0.31 -4.03 1.87
N LEU A 32 -1.01 -4.17 1.91
CA LEU A 32 -1.92 -3.26 2.60
C LEU A 32 -1.66 -3.24 4.11
N VAL A 33 -1.54 -4.41 4.75
CA VAL A 33 -1.22 -4.51 6.17
C VAL A 33 0.16 -3.90 6.47
N SER A 34 1.17 -4.21 5.66
CA SER A 34 2.50 -3.61 5.79
C SER A 34 2.46 -2.08 5.68
N SER A 35 1.71 -1.55 4.71
CA SER A 35 1.53 -0.11 4.49
C SER A 35 0.80 0.57 5.66
N ASN A 36 -0.24 -0.06 6.19
CA ASN A 36 -1.00 0.46 7.32
C ASN A 36 -0.15 0.49 8.59
N ASN A 37 0.65 -0.55 8.83
CA ASN A 37 1.60 -0.56 9.95
C ASN A 37 2.66 0.54 9.84
N ARG A 38 3.12 0.85 8.61
CA ARG A 38 4.01 1.99 8.37
C ARG A 38 3.31 3.32 8.64
N LEU A 39 2.06 3.48 8.21
CA LEU A 39 1.25 4.68 8.51
C LEU A 39 1.14 4.93 10.00
N ALA A 40 0.73 3.88 10.75
CA ALA A 40 0.56 3.97 12.20
C ALA A 40 1.84 4.43 12.88
N ARG A 41 2.99 3.81 12.56
CA ARG A 41 4.30 4.22 13.11
C ARG A 41 4.67 5.66 12.79
N VAL A 42 4.42 6.11 11.55
CA VAL A 42 4.69 7.50 11.16
C VAL A 42 3.80 8.45 11.96
N VAL A 43 2.49 8.18 12.03
CA VAL A 43 1.51 8.99 12.77
C VAL A 43 1.84 9.04 14.27
N ASP A 44 2.21 7.91 14.88
CA ASP A 44 2.58 7.84 16.29
C ASP A 44 3.83 8.66 16.57
N ARG A 45 4.87 8.58 15.72
CA ARG A 45 6.05 9.45 15.80
C ARG A 45 5.68 10.93 15.69
N MET A 46 4.74 11.29 14.81
CA MET A 46 4.28 12.68 14.72
C MET A 46 3.57 13.13 15.99
N ARG A 47 2.74 12.28 16.59
CA ARG A 47 2.04 12.57 17.85
C ARG A 47 3.03 12.75 19.00
N GLN A 48 4.05 11.91 19.09
CA GLN A 48 5.13 12.08 20.09
C GLN A 48 5.89 13.39 19.86
N GLN A 49 6.23 13.70 18.61
CA GLN A 49 6.90 14.94 18.24
C GLN A 49 6.06 16.20 18.54
N LEU A 50 4.74 16.12 18.43
CA LEU A 50 3.82 17.21 18.80
C LEU A 50 3.77 17.40 20.33
N LYS A 51 3.68 16.31 21.10
CA LYS A 51 3.68 16.38 22.57
C LYS A 51 4.95 17.00 23.14
N LEU A 52 6.12 16.59 22.65
CA LEU A 52 7.41 17.17 23.04
C LEU A 52 7.51 18.68 22.75
N LEU A 53 6.77 19.14 21.73
CA LEU A 53 6.74 20.54 21.32
C LEU A 53 5.79 21.37 22.19
N GLU A 54 4.68 20.78 22.66
CA GLU A 54 3.75 21.40 23.63
C GLU A 54 4.37 21.58 25.02
N GLU A 55 5.34 20.73 25.39
CA GLU A 55 6.06 20.80 26.67
C GLU A 55 7.19 21.86 26.71
N THR A 56 7.49 22.53 25.58
CA THR A 56 8.56 23.56 25.48
C THR A 56 7.98 24.98 25.47
N PRO A 57 8.24 25.85 26.48
CA PRO A 57 7.63 27.18 26.55
C PRO A 57 8.41 28.25 25.75
N GLY A 58 7.73 29.02 24.88
CA GLY A 58 8.28 30.22 24.21
C GLY A 58 7.51 30.63 22.93
N ASP A 59 7.33 31.94 22.69
CA ASP A 59 6.54 32.50 21.57
C ASP A 59 7.16 32.23 20.17
N GLU A 60 8.45 31.87 20.12
CA GLU A 60 9.15 31.38 18.90
C GLU A 60 8.65 30.00 18.43
N ALA A 61 7.95 29.23 19.28
CA ALA A 61 7.46 27.89 18.96
C ALA A 61 6.33 27.87 17.93
N ARG A 62 5.59 28.97 17.76
CA ARG A 62 4.41 29.04 16.87
C ARG A 62 4.75 28.94 15.38
N ALA A 63 5.79 29.65 14.92
CA ALA A 63 6.26 29.58 13.53
C ALA A 63 6.90 28.22 13.20
N TYR A 64 7.53 27.58 14.19
CA TYR A 64 8.12 26.25 14.06
C TYR A 64 7.04 25.15 14.03
N LEU A 65 5.94 25.31 14.77
CA LEU A 65 4.75 24.44 14.73
C LEU A 65 4.10 24.40 13.34
N GLU A 66 3.94 25.56 12.70
CA GLU A 66 3.34 25.68 11.37
C GLU A 66 4.16 24.94 10.29
N ALA A 67 5.49 25.11 10.31
CA ALA A 67 6.40 24.41 9.40
C ALA A 67 6.34 22.88 9.58
N ARG A 68 6.13 22.40 10.82
CA ARG A 68 6.07 20.97 11.14
C ARG A 68 4.74 20.33 10.72
N ILE A 69 3.62 21.04 10.87
CA ILE A 69 2.29 20.63 10.40
C ILE A 69 2.26 20.43 8.87
N ILE A 70 2.97 21.27 8.11
CA ILE A 70 3.06 21.17 6.64
C ILE A 70 3.84 19.92 6.20
N GLN A 71 4.98 19.61 6.85
CA GLN A 71 5.73 18.37 6.56
C GLN A 71 4.92 17.11 6.92
N HIS A 72 4.22 17.17 8.04
CA HIS A 72 3.37 16.09 8.55
C HIS A 72 2.19 15.77 7.62
N ARG A 73 1.52 16.78 7.05
CA ARG A 73 0.47 16.56 6.04
C ARG A 73 1.00 15.96 4.73
N ARG A 74 2.26 16.20 4.36
CA ARG A 74 2.83 15.65 3.12
C ARG A 74 3.10 14.14 3.24
N ARG A 75 3.59 13.68 4.41
CA ARG A 75 3.81 12.26 4.69
C ARG A 75 2.52 11.46 4.78
N VAL A 76 1.54 11.98 5.51
CA VAL A 76 0.23 11.31 5.66
C VAL A 76 -0.47 11.15 4.30
N ARG A 77 -0.40 12.16 3.42
CA ARG A 77 -0.99 12.09 2.07
C ARG A 77 -0.37 11.03 1.17
N LEU A 78 0.96 10.87 1.20
CA LEU A 78 1.64 9.85 0.41
C LEU A 78 1.19 8.43 0.81
N ILE A 79 1.10 8.17 2.11
CA ILE A 79 0.69 6.86 2.62
C ILE A 79 -0.81 6.61 2.37
N LEU A 80 -1.67 7.63 2.52
CA LEU A 80 -3.08 7.53 2.16
C LEU A 80 -3.26 7.22 0.67
N THR A 81 -2.45 7.81 -0.20
CA THR A 81 -2.49 7.54 -1.65
C THR A 81 -2.12 6.08 -1.93
N CYS A 82 -1.09 5.54 -1.26
CA CYS A 82 -0.77 4.11 -1.35
C CYS A 82 -1.92 3.20 -0.90
N LEU A 83 -2.54 3.51 0.25
CA LEU A 83 -3.69 2.76 0.75
C LEU A 83 -4.87 2.80 -0.24
N GLN A 84 -5.19 3.97 -0.80
CA GLN A 84 -6.23 4.12 -1.81
C GLN A 84 -5.95 3.27 -3.06
N LEU A 85 -4.71 3.27 -3.56
CA LEU A 85 -4.32 2.43 -4.71
C LEU A 85 -4.44 0.94 -4.40
N LEU A 86 -4.04 0.50 -3.20
CA LEU A 86 -4.16 -0.90 -2.77
C LEU A 86 -5.63 -1.33 -2.60
N TYR A 87 -6.48 -0.47 -2.04
CA TYR A 87 -7.92 -0.72 -1.96
C TYR A 87 -8.57 -0.79 -3.34
N ALA A 88 -8.16 0.07 -4.27
CA ALA A 88 -8.62 0.03 -5.66
C ALA A 88 -8.13 -1.22 -6.42
N ALA A 89 -6.90 -1.68 -6.17
CA ALA A 89 -6.41 -2.95 -6.71
C ALA A 89 -7.21 -4.15 -6.18
N MET A 90 -7.50 -4.14 -4.87
CA MET A 90 -8.27 -5.20 -4.22
C MET A 90 -9.69 -5.28 -4.78
N SER A 91 -10.36 -4.14 -4.99
CA SER A 91 -11.68 -4.12 -5.63
C SER A 91 -11.63 -4.58 -7.08
N ALA A 92 -10.59 -4.23 -7.84
CA ALA A 92 -10.40 -4.71 -9.22
C ALA A 92 -10.21 -6.25 -9.28
N PHE A 93 -9.45 -6.86 -8.36
CA PHE A 93 -9.30 -8.32 -8.31
C PHE A 93 -10.57 -9.04 -7.87
N VAL A 94 -11.31 -8.50 -6.89
CA VAL A 94 -12.62 -9.04 -6.51
C VAL A 94 -13.59 -8.97 -7.70
N ALA A 95 -13.63 -7.83 -8.40
CA ALA A 95 -14.47 -7.66 -9.57
C ALA A 95 -14.02 -8.54 -10.76
N THR A 96 -12.72 -8.83 -10.89
CA THR A 96 -12.18 -9.82 -11.85
C THR A 96 -12.74 -11.20 -11.52
N SER A 97 -12.63 -11.64 -10.26
CA SER A 97 -13.12 -12.95 -9.80
C SER A 97 -14.63 -13.08 -10.02
N LEU A 98 -15.40 -12.04 -9.70
CA LEU A 98 -16.83 -11.99 -9.94
C LEU A 98 -17.17 -12.02 -11.45
N SER A 99 -16.40 -11.29 -12.28
CA SER A 99 -16.59 -11.28 -13.73
C SER A 99 -16.33 -12.66 -14.35
N ILE A 100 -15.32 -13.41 -13.87
CA ILE A 100 -15.07 -14.80 -14.29
C ILE A 100 -16.27 -15.69 -13.96
N GLY A 101 -16.85 -15.52 -12.75
CA GLY A 101 -18.05 -16.26 -12.35
C GLY A 101 -19.27 -15.92 -13.20
N ILE A 102 -19.50 -14.63 -13.49
CA ILE A 102 -20.65 -14.15 -14.28
C ILE A 102 -20.53 -14.57 -15.75
N ASP A 103 -19.34 -14.53 -16.34
CA ASP A 103 -19.11 -14.89 -17.75
C ASP A 103 -19.52 -16.34 -18.03
N GLN A 104 -19.34 -17.25 -17.06
CA GLN A 104 -19.82 -18.63 -17.14
C GLN A 104 -21.34 -18.74 -17.24
N PHE A 105 -22.09 -17.87 -16.55
CA PHE A 105 -23.56 -17.86 -16.61
C PHE A 105 -24.11 -17.12 -17.84
N SER A 106 -23.30 -16.29 -18.50
CA SER A 106 -23.69 -15.46 -19.66
C SER A 106 -23.25 -16.00 -21.02
N ASP A 107 -22.80 -17.26 -21.07
CA ASP A 107 -22.42 -17.96 -22.31
C ASP A 107 -21.29 -17.24 -23.07
N TYR A 108 -20.25 -16.78 -22.34
CA TYR A 108 -19.03 -16.14 -22.87
C TYR A 108 -19.22 -14.81 -23.62
N ARG A 109 -20.34 -14.11 -23.45
CA ARG A 109 -20.59 -12.83 -24.16
C ARG A 109 -19.72 -11.66 -23.68
N LEU A 110 -19.02 -11.77 -22.55
CA LEU A 110 -18.16 -10.73 -21.99
C LEU A 110 -16.69 -10.98 -22.32
N HIS A 111 -16.38 -11.14 -23.61
CA HIS A 111 -15.00 -11.30 -24.06
C HIS A 111 -14.13 -10.11 -23.64
N GLY A 112 -13.20 -10.35 -22.71
CA GLY A 112 -12.12 -9.43 -22.33
C GLY A 112 -12.36 -8.58 -21.07
N VAL A 113 -13.57 -8.56 -20.50
CA VAL A 113 -13.84 -7.81 -19.25
C VAL A 113 -13.01 -8.33 -18.07
N PRO A 114 -12.96 -9.64 -17.78
CA PRO A 114 -12.12 -10.17 -16.70
C PRO A 114 -10.63 -9.84 -16.90
N THR A 115 -10.14 -9.93 -18.13
CA THR A 115 -8.73 -9.65 -18.47
C THR A 115 -8.38 -8.18 -18.27
N ALA A 116 -9.25 -7.26 -18.69
CA ALA A 116 -9.05 -5.83 -18.52
C ALA A 116 -9.04 -5.43 -17.03
N LEU A 117 -9.97 -5.96 -16.22
CA LEU A 117 -9.97 -5.73 -14.77
C LEU A 117 -8.73 -6.32 -14.09
N ALA A 118 -8.29 -7.52 -14.50
CA ALA A 118 -7.09 -8.15 -13.97
C ALA A 118 -5.85 -7.30 -14.25
N MET A 119 -5.69 -6.83 -15.49
CA MET A 119 -4.57 -5.96 -15.88
C MET A 119 -4.59 -4.64 -15.10
N LEU A 120 -5.78 -4.03 -14.97
CA LEU A 120 -5.93 -2.80 -14.18
C LEU A 120 -5.55 -3.01 -12.71
N GLY A 121 -5.98 -4.12 -12.10
CA GLY A 121 -5.59 -4.51 -10.75
C GLY A 121 -4.07 -4.65 -10.58
N VAL A 122 -3.41 -5.37 -11.49
CA VAL A 122 -1.94 -5.56 -11.45
C VAL A 122 -1.20 -4.23 -11.60
N LEU A 123 -1.66 -3.33 -12.49
CA LEU A 123 -1.07 -2.00 -12.66
C LEU A 123 -1.21 -1.15 -11.40
N LEU A 124 -2.35 -1.22 -10.72
CA LEU A 124 -2.57 -0.52 -9.44
C LEU A 124 -1.65 -1.05 -8.34
N VAL A 125 -1.46 -2.38 -8.23
CA VAL A 125 -0.50 -2.97 -7.29
C VAL A 125 0.93 -2.52 -7.59
N LEU A 126 1.32 -2.49 -8.86
CA LEU A 126 2.65 -2.02 -9.26
C LEU A 126 2.86 -0.55 -8.88
N ALA A 127 1.89 0.32 -9.19
CA ALA A 127 1.92 1.73 -8.83
C ALA A 127 2.00 1.92 -7.31
N ALA A 128 1.22 1.17 -6.53
CA ALA A 128 1.26 1.19 -5.07
C ALA A 128 2.63 0.74 -4.55
N SER A 129 3.19 -0.35 -5.09
CA SER A 129 4.49 -0.90 -4.69
C SER A 129 5.63 0.09 -4.94
N ILE A 130 5.60 0.79 -6.08
CA ILE A 130 6.57 1.85 -6.40
C ILE A 130 6.45 3.00 -5.40
N ASN A 131 5.24 3.48 -5.12
CA ASN A 131 5.04 4.57 -4.15
C ASN A 131 5.49 4.17 -2.74
N LEU A 132 5.20 2.94 -2.31
CA LEU A 132 5.68 2.39 -1.03
C LEU A 132 7.20 2.30 -0.96
N GLY A 133 7.86 1.91 -2.06
CA GLY A 133 9.31 1.85 -2.17
C GLY A 133 9.96 3.23 -2.09
N ARG A 134 9.37 4.23 -2.76
CA ARG A 134 9.84 5.64 -2.68
C ARG A 134 9.72 6.18 -1.25
N GLU A 135 8.62 5.89 -0.57
CA GLU A 135 8.41 6.29 0.81
C GLU A 135 9.35 5.57 1.80
N ALA A 136 9.68 4.30 1.54
CA ALA A 136 10.63 3.54 2.36
C ALA A 136 12.02 4.17 2.30
N ARG A 137 12.47 4.53 1.09
CA ARG A 137 13.74 5.25 0.87
C ARG A 137 13.77 6.59 1.62
N MET A 138 12.71 7.39 1.52
CA MET A 138 12.61 8.68 2.25
C MET A 138 12.63 8.51 3.78
N SER A 139 12.14 7.38 4.29
CA SER A 139 12.14 7.09 5.72
C SER A 139 13.53 6.70 6.23
N VAL A 140 14.29 5.94 5.44
CA VAL A 140 15.69 5.57 5.75
C VAL A 140 16.59 6.79 5.74
N THR A 141 16.50 7.66 4.71
CA THR A 141 17.34 8.87 4.64
C THR A 141 17.10 9.83 5.82
N MET A 142 15.87 9.91 6.34
CA MET A 142 15.60 10.72 7.54
C MET A 142 16.18 10.09 8.81
N LEU A 143 16.16 8.76 8.93
CA LEU A 143 16.78 8.07 10.06
C LEU A 143 18.30 8.25 10.05
N ASP A 144 18.94 8.12 8.89
CA ASP A 144 20.38 8.37 8.75
C ASP A 144 20.74 9.82 9.13
N ALA A 145 19.90 10.78 8.74
CA ALA A 145 20.10 12.18 9.11
C ALA A 145 19.89 12.44 10.62
N GLU A 146 18.97 11.72 11.27
CA GLU A 146 18.71 11.82 12.71
C GLU A 146 19.84 11.17 13.52
N LEU A 147 20.27 9.96 13.13
CA LEU A 147 21.45 9.29 13.69
C LEU A 147 22.70 10.16 13.56
N LYS A 148 22.96 10.76 12.39
CA LYS A 148 24.11 11.63 12.18
C LYS A 148 24.09 12.85 13.12
N ARG A 149 22.93 13.46 13.33
CA ARG A 149 22.76 14.59 14.27
C ARG A 149 22.98 14.16 15.71
N GLU A 150 22.54 12.97 16.09
CA GLU A 150 22.73 12.43 17.44
C GLU A 150 24.21 12.11 17.70
N PHE A 151 24.92 11.52 16.73
CA PHE A 151 26.36 11.30 16.79
C PHE A 151 27.18 12.60 16.85
N ASP A 152 26.82 13.61 16.06
CA ASP A 152 27.48 14.92 16.08
C ASP A 152 27.23 15.67 17.41
N ARG A 153 26.05 15.47 18.04
CA ARG A 153 25.72 16.02 19.36
C ARG A 153 26.47 15.32 20.50
N ASP A 154 26.73 14.01 20.38
CA ASP A 154 27.39 13.20 21.41
C ASP A 154 28.93 13.10 21.21
N GLY A 155 29.49 13.76 20.20
CA GLY A 155 30.93 13.82 19.93
C GLY A 155 31.58 12.49 19.53
N ARG A 156 30.80 11.43 19.29
CA ARG A 156 31.31 10.10 18.92
C ARG A 156 31.33 9.97 17.40
N LYS A 157 32.54 9.98 16.80
CA LYS A 157 32.75 9.75 15.36
C LYS A 157 32.29 8.34 14.96
N LEU A 158 31.62 8.24 13.82
CA LEU A 158 31.28 6.97 13.18
C LEU A 158 32.56 6.15 12.93
N PRO A 159 32.56 4.83 13.19
CA PRO A 159 33.60 3.96 12.65
C PRO A 159 33.49 4.00 11.12
N VAL A 160 34.55 4.52 10.50
CA VAL A 160 34.73 4.48 9.05
C VAL A 160 35.17 3.05 8.74
N GLU A 161 34.29 2.27 8.11
CA GLU A 161 34.71 1.15 7.27
C GLU A 161 34.72 1.60 5.80
#